data_AF-A0A2C4QZ75-F1
#
_entry.id   AF-A0A2C4QZ75-F1
#
_cell.length_a   1.000
_cell.length_b   1.000
_cell.length_c   1.000
_cell.angle_alpha   90.00
_cell.angle_beta   90.00
_cell.angle_gamma   90.00
#
_symmetry.space_group_name_H-M   'P 1'
#
loop_
_entity.id
_entity.type
_entity.pdbx_description
1 polymer ?
#
loop_
_entity_poly.entity_id
_entity_poly.type
_entity_poly.pdbx_seq_one_letter_code
_entity_poly.pdbx_strand_id
1 'polypeptide(L)' 'MVFKVPPNSKLKVTFFGPCNEVITNVSIINQLLTPKCQTITQYPNFKKYVTEVRSLSHC' A
#
# COMPACT_ATOMS: atom_id res chain seq x y z
N MET A 1 -10.15 2.77 3.03
CA MET A 1 -9.64 1.39 3.20
C MET A 1 -8.57 1.35 4.28
N VAL A 2 -8.54 0.32 5.11
CA VAL A 2 -7.54 0.16 6.20
C VAL A 2 -6.50 -0.88 5.79
N PHE A 3 -5.22 -0.55 5.93
CA PHE A 3 -4.11 -1.42 5.61
C PHE A 3 -3.21 -1.60 6.83
N LYS A 4 -2.84 -2.84 7.13
CA LYS A 4 -1.83 -3.17 8.14
C LYS A 4 -0.46 -3.20 7.48
N VAL A 5 0.41 -2.27 7.87
CA VAL A 5 1.79 -2.19 7.37
C VAL A 5 2.71 -2.94 8.35
N PRO A 6 3.51 -3.91 7.89
CA PRO A 6 4.49 -4.59 8.74
C PRO A 6 5.53 -3.65 9.35
N PRO A 7 6.28 -4.09 10.37
CA PRO A 7 7.41 -3.35 10.92
C PRO A 7 8.45 -2.99 9.85
N ASN A 8 9.07 -1.82 10.01
CA ASN A 8 10.16 -1.31 9.15
C ASN A 8 9.95 -1.56 7.64
N SER A 9 8.75 -1.30 7.15
CA SER A 9 8.33 -1.67 5.80
C SER A 9 7.57 -0.54 5.10
N LYS A 10 7.71 -0.51 3.77
CA LYS A 10 6.86 0.25 2.86
C LYS A 10 5.83 -0.70 2.24
N LEU A 11 4.55 -0.42 2.43
CA LEU A 11 3.46 -1.08 1.73
C LEU A 11 3.09 -0.24 0.51
N LYS A 12 3.31 -0.77 -0.69
CA LYS A 12 2.83 -0.20 -1.94
C LYS A 12 1.47 -0.82 -2.26
N VAL A 13 0.48 0.03 -2.53
CA VAL A 13 -0.86 -0.38 -2.97
C VAL A 13 -1.03 0.09 -4.41
N THR A 14 -1.28 -0.84 -5.32
CA THR A 14 -1.53 -0.57 -6.73
C THR A 14 -3.00 -0.77 -7.03
N PHE A 15 -3.68 0.26 -7.52
CA PHE A 15 -5.09 0.20 -7.93
C PHE A 15 -5.20 -0.10 -9.42
N PHE A 16 -6.12 -1.01 -9.76
CA PHE A 16 -6.35 -1.47 -11.12
C PHE A 16 -7.77 -1.18 -11.58
N GLY A 17 -7.89 -0.80 -12.85
CA GLY A 17 -9.15 -0.57 -13.54
C GLY A 17 -9.80 -1.83 -14.09
N PRO A 18 -10.93 -1.68 -14.81
CA PRO A 18 -11.71 -2.79 -15.34
C PRO A 18 -10.93 -3.72 -16.27
N CYS A 19 -9.96 -3.17 -17.03
CA CYS A 19 -9.15 -3.84 -18.03
C CYS A 19 -7.76 -4.26 -17.51
N ASN A 20 -7.57 -4.36 -16.19
CA ASN A 20 -6.28 -4.64 -15.51
C ASN A 20 -5.18 -3.58 -15.77
N GLU A 21 -5.53 -2.41 -16.28
CA GLU A 21 -4.67 -1.25 -16.36
C GLU A 21 -4.38 -0.69 -14.96
N VAL A 22 -3.16 -0.17 -14.74
CA VAL A 22 -2.81 0.50 -13.50
C VAL A 22 -3.41 1.91 -13.53
N ILE A 23 -4.24 2.23 -12.54
CA ILE A 23 -4.81 3.57 -12.38
C ILE A 23 -3.81 4.45 -11.62
N THR A 24 -3.41 4.01 -10.42
CA THR A 24 -2.48 4.75 -9.57
C THR A 24 -1.83 3.84 -8.54
N ASN A 25 -0.77 4.35 -7.92
CA ASN A 25 -0.06 3.73 -6.82
C ASN A 25 -0.01 4.67 -5.62
N VAL A 26 -0.24 4.13 -4.44
CA VAL A 26 -0.01 4.83 -3.18
C VAL A 26 0.93 4.00 -2.33
N SER A 27 1.71 4.67 -1.49
CA SER A 27 2.67 4.00 -0.62
C SER A 27 2.46 4.46 0.81
N ILE A 28 2.46 3.50 1.72
CA ILE A 28 2.40 3.73 3.16
C ILE A 28 3.71 3.24 3.78
N ILE A 29 4.32 4.07 4.62
CA ILE A 29 5.56 3.74 5.31
C ILE A 29 5.24 3.47 6.79
N ASN A 30 5.86 2.43 7.33
CA ASN A 30 5.91 2.17 8.77
C ASN A 30 7.37 1.95 9.20
N GLN A 31 7.95 2.96 9.83
CA GLN A 31 9.30 2.91 10.41
C GLN A 31 9.33 2.29 11.81
N LEU A 32 8.16 1.99 12.41
CA LEU A 32 8.10 1.40 13.73
C LEU A 32 8.50 -0.08 13.69
N LEU A 33 8.97 -0.59 14.83
CA LEU A 33 9.26 -2.01 15.03
C LEU A 33 8.00 -2.86 15.29
N THR A 34 6.82 -2.24 15.29
CA THR A 34 5.53 -2.91 15.46
C THR A 34 4.64 -2.69 14.23
N PRO A 35 3.72 -3.62 13.91
CA PRO A 35 2.76 -3.42 12.83
C PRO A 35 1.86 -2.22 13.10
N LYS A 36 1.59 -1.41 12.08
CA LYS A 36 0.70 -0.23 12.20
C LYS A 36 -0.43 -0.31 11.18
N CYS A 37 -1.67 -0.12 11.64
CA CYS A 37 -2.81 0.06 10.77
C CYS A 37 -2.89 1.53 10.32
N GLN A 38 -3.02 1.76 9.02
CA GLN A 38 -3.22 3.08 8.45
C GLN A 38 -4.39 3.07 7.47
N THR A 39 -5.13 4.17 7.43
CA THR A 39 -6.31 4.32 6.59
C THR A 39 -5.96 5.18 5.38
N ILE A 40 -6.25 4.67 4.18
CA ILE A 40 -6.29 5.48 2.96
C ILE A 40 -7.74 5.90 2.75
N THR A 41 -8.00 7.21 2.82
CA THR A 41 -9.33 7.81 2.63
C THR A 41 -9.55 8.34 1.22
N GLN A 42 -8.47 8.64 0.49
CA GLN A 42 -8.53 9.13 -0.89
C GLN A 42 -7.94 8.10 -1.85
N TYR A 43 -8.77 7.59 -2.75
CA TYR A 43 -8.39 6.65 -3.80
C TYR A 43 -9.37 6.79 -4.97
N PRO A 44 -8.94 6.50 -6.21
CA PRO A 44 -9.81 6.57 -7.38
C PRO A 44 -10.87 5.47 -7.33
N ASN A 45 -11.87 5.53 -8.22
CA ASN A 45 -12.71 4.37 -8.47
C ASN A 45 -11.84 3.24 -9.09
N PHE A 46 -11.94 2.01 -8.59
CA PHE A 46 -11.08 0.89 -9.00
C PHE A 46 -11.86 -0.43 -9.01
N LYS A 47 -11.40 -1.42 -9.80
CA LYS A 47 -11.95 -2.78 -9.82
C LYS A 47 -11.29 -3.68 -8.77
N LYS A 48 -9.96 -3.61 -8.66
CA LYS A 48 -9.19 -4.32 -7.64
C LYS A 48 -7.97 -3.52 -7.23
N TYR A 49 -7.32 -3.96 -6.15
CA TYR A 49 -6.01 -3.46 -5.75
C TYR A 49 -5.13 -4.65 -5.37
N VAL A 50 -3.82 -4.45 -5.45
CA VAL A 50 -2.81 -5.41 -4.97
C VAL A 50 -1.87 -4.68 -4.04
N THR A 51 -1.35 -5.39 -3.05
CA THR A 51 -0.37 -4.85 -2.10
C THR A 51 0.97 -5.56 -2.25
N GLU A 52 2.04 -4.78 -2.22
CA GLU A 52 3.42 -5.25 -2.19
C GLU A 52 4.11 -4.69 -0.95
N VAL A 53 4.84 -5.52 -0.22
CA VAL A 53 5.65 -5.11 0.93
C VAL A 53 7.11 -5.03 0.50
N ARG A 54 7.78 -3.93 0.85
CA ARG A 54 9.23 -3.75 0.67
C ARG A 54 9.86 -3.35 2.00
N SER A 55 11.04 -3.91 2.28
CA SER A 55 11.81 -3.54 3.47
C SER A 55 12.31 -2.09 3.36
N LEU A 56 12.37 -1.40 4.48
CA LEU A 56 13.06 -0.11 4.63
C LEU A 56 14.51 -0.27 5.12
N SER A 57 15.00 -1.50 5.26
CA SER A 57 16.41 -1.78 5.56
C SER A 57 17.33 -1.20 4.49
N HIS A 58 18.58 -0.93 4.88
CA HIS A 58 19.63 -0.51 3.94
C HIS A 58 19.79 -1.53 2.81
N CYS A 59 19.93 -1.00 1.59
CA CYS A 59 20.16 -1.74 0.35
C CYS A 59 21.66 -1.95 0.09
#